data_AF-A0A7R7IC81-F1
#
_entry.id   AF-A0A7R7IC81-F1
#
_cell.length_a   1.000
_cell.length_b   1.000
_cell.length_c   1.000
_cell.angle_alpha   90.00
_cell.angle_beta   90.00
_cell.angle_gamma   90.00
#
_symmetry.space_group_name_H-M   'P 1'
#
loop_
_entity.id
_entity.type
_entity.pdbx_description
1 polymer ?
#
loop_
_entity_poly.entity_id
_entity_poly.type
_entity_poly.pdbx_seq_one_letter_code
_entity_poly.pdbx_strand_id
1 'polypeptide(L)'
;MKKKNKNILNRKIILNTIVIVASLSIILLLVWITVGKSNENSKSITASDTSASLSPTVRKAQPQNESSKETDKNLTKKESPTQNPTEVTNYYDGLYKVGTDIPAGEYVIISSDGANAHMILSKTASDSMGDIILDETFSNNTIATIEDGTFLTLKGAYARPISENIELDTTKDGMYKVGLHIPAGKYTLINNGNVEGYAYVEITKDSLHNTDSILSTYTIDKDLEVTLEEGQYIKLIGARIK
;
A
#
# COMPACT_ATOMS: atom_id res chain seq x y z
N MET A 1 -55.91 13.27 5.16
CA MET A 1 -54.59 13.08 5.82
C MET A 1 -53.48 12.87 4.79
N LYS A 2 -52.22 13.17 5.16
CA LYS A 2 -50.93 12.75 4.55
C LYS A 2 -50.93 12.27 3.07
N LYS A 3 -50.52 13.14 2.12
CA LYS A 3 -50.01 12.71 0.79
C LYS A 3 -48.94 13.65 0.19
N LYS A 4 -47.99 14.11 1.02
CA LYS A 4 -46.91 15.04 0.58
C LYS A 4 -45.60 14.84 1.36
N ASN A 5 -44.97 13.65 1.30
CA ASN A 5 -43.61 13.48 1.86
C ASN A 5 -42.70 12.34 1.31
N LYS A 6 -42.99 11.70 0.16
CA LYS A 6 -42.03 10.73 -0.43
C LYS A 6 -40.92 11.41 -1.25
N ASN A 7 -41.23 12.46 -2.01
CA ASN A 7 -40.30 13.05 -2.99
C ASN A 7 -39.10 13.79 -2.37
N ILE A 8 -39.10 14.10 -1.08
CA ILE A 8 -37.99 14.75 -0.38
C ILE A 8 -36.94 13.72 0.05
N LEU A 9 -37.36 12.50 0.45
CA LEU A 9 -36.46 11.46 0.94
C LEU A 9 -35.55 10.95 -0.19
N ASN A 10 -36.13 10.63 -1.36
CA ASN A 10 -35.38 10.21 -2.54
C ASN A 10 -34.35 11.26 -2.99
N ARG A 11 -34.65 12.57 -2.86
CA ARG A 11 -33.70 13.64 -3.22
C ARG A 11 -32.50 13.75 -2.27
N LYS A 12 -32.59 13.29 -1.02
CA LYS A 12 -31.43 13.21 -0.13
C LYS A 12 -30.54 12.02 -0.43
N ILE A 13 -31.13 10.86 -0.76
CA ILE A 13 -30.38 9.64 -1.10
C ILE A 13 -29.57 9.84 -2.39
N ILE A 14 -30.18 10.42 -3.43
CA ILE A 14 -29.55 10.64 -4.75
C ILE A 14 -28.36 11.63 -4.70
N LEU A 15 -28.27 12.51 -3.69
CA LEU A 15 -27.11 13.41 -3.55
C LEU A 15 -25.88 12.70 -2.94
N ASN A 16 -26.07 11.67 -2.11
CA ASN A 16 -24.96 11.01 -1.42
C ASN A 16 -24.25 9.95 -2.28
N THR A 17 -24.91 9.39 -3.30
CA THR A 17 -24.32 8.38 -4.19
C THR A 17 -23.43 8.96 -5.30
N ILE A 18 -23.46 10.27 -5.53
CA ILE A 18 -22.67 10.93 -6.60
C ILE A 18 -21.20 11.12 -6.21
N VAL A 19 -20.86 11.13 -4.91
CA VAL A 19 -19.50 11.40 -4.42
C VAL A 19 -18.57 10.18 -4.56
N ILE A 20 -19.11 8.96 -4.49
CA ILE A 20 -18.35 7.70 -4.37
C ILE A 20 -17.67 7.28 -5.69
N VAL A 21 -17.97 7.93 -6.81
CA VAL A 21 -17.40 7.62 -8.15
C VAL A 21 -16.29 8.60 -8.56
N ALA A 22 -15.90 9.55 -7.69
CA ALA A 22 -15.08 10.70 -8.07
C ALA A 22 -13.56 10.45 -8.18
N SER A 23 -13.04 9.31 -7.72
CA SER A 23 -11.60 8.99 -7.78
C SER A 23 -11.17 8.23 -9.06
N LEU A 24 -12.10 7.65 -9.82
CA LEU A 24 -11.81 6.96 -11.10
C LEU A 24 -11.90 7.93 -12.29
N SER A 25 -10.89 8.78 -12.44
CA SER A 25 -10.75 9.72 -13.57
C SER A 25 -9.48 9.50 -14.41
N ILE A 26 -9.09 8.23 -14.64
CA ILE A 26 -8.05 7.90 -15.64
C ILE A 26 -8.68 7.92 -17.04
N ILE A 27 -8.25 8.92 -17.80
CA ILE A 27 -8.67 9.34 -19.14
C ILE A 27 -8.84 8.17 -20.13
N LEU A 28 -9.97 8.14 -20.83
CA LEU A 28 -10.16 7.34 -22.04
C LEU A 28 -11.10 8.06 -23.02
N LEU A 29 -10.81 7.96 -24.32
CA LEU A 29 -11.37 8.74 -25.46
C LEU A 29 -10.80 10.18 -25.57
N LEU A 30 -10.31 10.67 -26.72
CA LEU A 30 -10.08 10.04 -28.03
C LEU A 30 -8.90 10.74 -28.78
N VAL A 31 -8.41 10.08 -29.83
CA VAL A 31 -7.30 10.54 -30.72
C VAL A 31 -7.84 11.48 -31.84
N TRP A 32 -6.93 12.02 -32.68
CA TRP A 32 -7.14 12.94 -33.83
C TRP A 32 -7.35 14.40 -33.38
N ILE A 33 -6.76 15.46 -33.97
CA ILE A 33 -6.02 15.67 -35.24
C ILE A 33 -4.83 16.63 -34.90
N THR A 34 -3.59 16.50 -35.39
CA THR A 34 -3.11 16.89 -36.74
C THR A 34 -1.74 16.27 -37.09
N VAL A 35 -1.45 16.16 -38.39
CA VAL A 35 -0.10 15.91 -38.92
C VAL A 35 0.66 17.23 -39.02
N GLY A 36 1.77 17.37 -38.28
CA GLY A 36 2.75 18.45 -38.44
C GLY A 36 4.11 17.88 -38.87
N LYS A 37 4.66 18.34 -39.99
CA LYS A 37 5.81 17.71 -40.65
C LYS A 37 7.00 18.65 -40.77
N SER A 38 8.08 18.35 -40.05
CA SER A 38 9.42 18.90 -40.30
C SER A 38 10.50 17.93 -39.82
N ASN A 39 11.24 17.34 -40.77
CA ASN A 39 12.56 16.79 -40.48
C ASN A 39 13.53 17.96 -40.27
N GLU A 40 14.56 17.77 -39.45
CA GLU A 40 15.91 17.81 -40.01
C GLU A 40 16.88 16.88 -39.24
N ASN A 41 18.05 16.62 -39.83
CA ASN A 41 18.94 15.52 -39.48
C ASN A 41 20.40 16.00 -39.46
N SER A 42 21.09 15.85 -38.34
CA SER A 42 22.52 16.15 -38.22
C SER A 42 23.31 15.15 -37.36
N LYS A 43 23.62 14.01 -38.00
CA LYS A 43 24.92 13.30 -37.94
C LYS A 43 25.52 12.91 -36.59
N SER A 44 25.80 11.61 -36.48
CA SER A 44 26.79 11.02 -35.57
C SER A 44 28.21 11.58 -35.75
N ILE A 45 28.99 11.56 -34.66
CA ILE A 45 30.46 11.48 -34.70
C ILE A 45 30.88 10.24 -33.90
N THR A 46 31.90 9.51 -34.36
CA THR A 46 32.40 8.25 -33.79
C THR A 46 33.92 8.27 -33.71
N ALA A 47 34.49 7.64 -32.67
CA ALA A 47 35.93 7.42 -32.41
C ALA A 47 36.76 8.71 -32.14
N SER A 48 37.78 8.71 -31.28
CA SER A 48 38.25 7.76 -30.22
C SER A 48 39.17 8.56 -29.24
N ASP A 49 40.14 8.08 -28.44
CA ASP A 49 40.88 6.81 -28.33
C ASP A 49 41.67 6.66 -26.98
N THR A 50 42.26 5.48 -26.79
CA THR A 50 43.51 5.19 -26.06
C THR A 50 43.56 5.26 -24.51
N SER A 51 43.95 4.10 -23.98
CA SER A 51 44.22 3.63 -22.61
C SER A 51 45.26 4.36 -21.73
N ALA A 52 45.07 4.27 -20.40
CA ALA A 52 46.03 3.80 -19.36
C ALA A 52 45.30 3.81 -17.99
N SER A 53 45.15 2.76 -17.17
CA SER A 53 46.11 1.78 -16.61
C SER A 53 47.26 2.39 -15.81
N LEU A 54 47.12 2.44 -14.48
CA LEU A 54 48.03 1.79 -13.51
C LEU A 54 47.56 2.00 -12.05
N SER A 55 47.81 1.00 -11.20
CA SER A 55 47.68 1.06 -9.72
C SER A 55 49.01 0.71 -9.07
N PRO A 56 49.23 1.06 -7.79
CA PRO A 56 49.96 0.11 -6.92
C PRO A 56 49.44 0.01 -5.48
N THR A 57 48.79 -1.12 -5.19
CA THR A 57 49.27 -2.13 -4.21
C THR A 57 49.84 -1.71 -2.84
N VAL A 58 49.00 -1.89 -1.80
CA VAL A 58 49.25 -2.62 -0.52
C VAL A 58 50.49 -2.30 0.34
N ARG A 59 50.22 -2.08 1.65
CA ARG A 59 51.00 -2.70 2.75
C ARG A 59 50.07 -3.25 3.84
N LYS A 60 50.51 -4.27 4.60
CA LYS A 60 49.66 -5.16 5.41
C LYS A 60 50.34 -5.54 6.73
N ALA A 61 49.64 -5.50 7.87
CA ALA A 61 50.07 -6.09 9.15
C ALA A 61 48.90 -6.38 10.11
N GLN A 62 48.94 -7.54 10.77
CA GLN A 62 48.07 -8.12 11.80
C GLN A 62 48.81 -9.39 12.32
N PRO A 63 48.45 -10.09 13.42
CA PRO A 63 47.62 -9.78 14.60
C PRO A 63 48.38 -9.93 15.94
N GLN A 64 47.67 -9.88 17.07
CA GLN A 64 47.95 -10.74 18.23
C GLN A 64 46.62 -11.34 18.74
N ASN A 65 46.70 -12.51 19.40
CA ASN A 65 45.60 -13.31 19.94
C ASN A 65 46.13 -14.21 21.08
N GLU A 66 45.26 -15.03 21.67
CA GLU A 66 45.44 -15.94 22.82
C GLU A 66 45.39 -15.24 24.19
N SER A 67 45.02 -15.86 25.33
CA SER A 67 44.30 -17.08 25.77
C SER A 67 44.63 -17.16 27.29
N SER A 68 43.95 -17.79 28.25
CA SER A 68 43.01 -18.92 28.28
C SER A 68 42.28 -18.94 29.64
N LYS A 69 41.11 -19.61 29.74
CA LYS A 69 40.82 -20.74 30.69
C LYS A 69 39.33 -21.03 30.91
N GLU A 70 38.99 -22.32 30.83
CA GLU A 70 37.87 -22.96 31.54
C GLU A 70 38.29 -23.22 33.02
N THR A 71 37.48 -23.64 34.00
CA THR A 71 36.22 -24.43 34.07
C THR A 71 35.47 -23.95 35.35
N ASP A 72 34.21 -24.22 35.70
CA ASP A 72 33.42 -25.46 35.65
C ASP A 72 31.90 -25.18 35.78
N LYS A 73 31.09 -26.25 35.77
CA LYS A 73 29.63 -26.26 35.64
C LYS A 73 28.90 -25.85 36.93
N ASN A 74 27.79 -25.14 36.78
CA ASN A 74 26.63 -25.33 37.64
C ASN A 74 25.32 -25.20 36.83
N LEU A 75 24.36 -26.10 37.09
CA LEU A 75 23.08 -26.20 36.38
C LEU A 75 21.97 -25.59 37.23
N THR A 76 21.62 -24.33 36.98
CA THR A 76 20.47 -23.68 37.62
C THR A 76 19.47 -23.20 36.58
N LYS A 77 18.33 -23.90 36.53
CA LYS A 77 17.03 -23.55 35.91
C LYS A 77 16.99 -22.18 35.19
N LYS A 78 17.15 -22.18 33.87
CA LYS A 78 16.86 -21.01 33.01
C LYS A 78 15.36 -20.75 33.03
N GLU A 79 14.94 -19.72 33.76
CA GLU A 79 13.57 -19.21 33.63
C GLU A 79 13.40 -18.52 32.27
N SER A 80 12.22 -18.65 31.69
CA SER A 80 11.93 -18.03 30.39
C SER A 80 11.94 -16.51 30.55
N PRO A 81 12.53 -15.74 29.63
CA PRO A 81 12.33 -14.30 29.63
C PRO A 81 10.83 -14.04 29.43
N THR A 82 10.20 -13.38 30.40
CA THR A 82 8.87 -12.81 30.23
C THR A 82 8.95 -11.82 29.08
N GLN A 83 8.16 -12.04 28.03
CA GLN A 83 8.01 -11.05 26.98
C GLN A 83 7.32 -9.83 27.60
N ASN A 84 8.01 -8.69 27.64
CA ASN A 84 7.34 -7.41 27.78
C ASN A 84 6.36 -7.27 26.60
N PRO A 85 5.17 -6.67 26.80
CA PRO A 85 4.31 -6.31 25.68
C PRO A 85 5.10 -5.44 24.71
N THR A 86 5.12 -5.82 23.43
CA THR A 86 5.65 -4.94 22.37
C THR A 86 4.83 -3.65 22.40
N GLU A 87 5.48 -2.51 22.59
CA GLU A 87 4.81 -1.22 22.52
C GLU A 87 4.31 -1.01 21.08
N VAL A 88 3.01 -0.81 20.92
CA VAL A 88 2.35 -0.74 19.62
C VAL A 88 2.35 0.68 19.10
N THR A 89 3.05 0.91 17.99
CA THR A 89 3.17 2.24 17.38
C THR A 89 1.90 2.58 16.61
N ASN A 90 1.19 3.62 17.02
CA ASN A 90 0.01 4.13 16.32
C ASN A 90 0.23 5.59 15.90
N TYR A 91 0.14 5.86 14.60
CA TYR A 91 0.09 7.21 14.03
C TYR A 91 -1.38 7.51 13.70
N TYR A 92 -2.03 8.35 14.50
CA TYR A 92 -3.47 8.64 14.40
C TYR A 92 -3.82 9.64 13.28
N ASP A 93 -5.08 10.07 13.21
CA ASP A 93 -5.58 11.16 12.35
C ASP A 93 -4.67 12.40 12.46
N GLY A 94 -4.25 12.95 11.30
CA GLY A 94 -3.28 14.05 11.24
C GLY A 94 -2.50 14.14 9.93
N LEU A 95 -1.58 15.10 9.88
CA LEU A 95 -0.62 15.33 8.80
C LEU A 95 0.80 15.07 9.33
N TYR A 96 1.54 14.21 8.64
CA TYR A 96 2.90 13.80 9.00
C TYR A 96 3.86 14.04 7.85
N LYS A 97 5.03 14.62 8.12
CA LYS A 97 6.16 14.61 7.20
C LYS A 97 6.93 13.29 7.35
N VAL A 98 7.03 12.53 6.28
CA VAL A 98 7.72 11.24 6.26
C VAL A 98 9.23 11.47 6.37
N GLY A 99 9.90 10.65 7.18
CA GLY A 99 11.29 10.84 7.58
C GLY A 99 11.49 11.87 8.70
N THR A 100 10.41 12.39 9.30
CA THR A 100 10.50 13.35 10.41
C THR A 100 9.49 13.03 11.51
N ASP A 101 8.20 12.98 11.17
CA ASP A 101 7.11 12.72 12.13
C ASP A 101 6.67 11.25 12.10
N ILE A 102 6.84 10.59 10.95
CA ILE A 102 6.62 9.15 10.73
C ILE A 102 7.80 8.58 9.92
N PRO A 103 8.38 7.42 10.26
CA PRO A 103 9.41 6.77 9.45
C PRO A 103 8.91 6.35 8.06
N ALA A 104 9.75 6.44 7.03
CA ALA A 104 9.47 5.80 5.74
C ALA A 104 9.39 4.27 5.89
N GLY A 105 8.51 3.61 5.13
CA GLY A 105 8.29 2.17 5.23
C GLY A 105 6.91 1.73 4.76
N GLU A 106 6.55 0.47 5.04
CA GLU A 106 5.23 -0.08 4.73
C GLU A 106 4.33 -0.10 5.98
N TYR A 107 3.11 0.37 5.82
CA TYR A 107 2.14 0.55 6.89
C TYR A 107 0.82 -0.15 6.57
N VAL A 108 0.18 -0.68 7.61
CA VAL A 108 -1.25 -1.00 7.60
C VAL A 108 -2.00 0.20 8.15
N ILE A 109 -2.91 0.76 7.36
CA ILE A 109 -3.72 1.93 7.72
C ILE A 109 -5.15 1.44 7.95
N ILE A 110 -5.68 1.67 9.15
CA ILE A 110 -6.92 1.07 9.65
C ILE A 110 -7.93 2.19 9.90
N SER A 111 -9.20 1.98 9.54
CA SER A 111 -10.27 2.91 9.88
C SER A 111 -10.55 2.91 11.38
N SER A 112 -10.72 4.10 11.95
CA SER A 112 -10.97 4.27 13.40
C SER A 112 -12.40 3.91 13.80
N ASP A 113 -13.36 3.88 12.87
CA ASP A 113 -14.79 3.62 13.11
C ASP A 113 -15.42 2.57 12.18
N GLY A 114 -14.72 2.15 11.12
CA GLY A 114 -15.17 1.21 10.11
C GLY A 114 -15.84 1.83 8.87
N ALA A 115 -15.75 3.15 8.67
CA ALA A 115 -16.35 3.81 7.49
C ALA A 115 -15.66 5.10 7.04
N ASN A 116 -15.53 5.28 5.72
CA ASN A 116 -15.08 6.54 5.08
C ASN A 116 -13.70 7.06 5.56
N ALA A 117 -12.79 6.15 5.96
CA ALA A 117 -11.42 6.49 6.25
C ALA A 117 -10.69 6.93 4.97
N HIS A 118 -9.80 7.91 5.08
CA HIS A 118 -9.13 8.54 3.94
C HIS A 118 -7.63 8.70 4.22
N MET A 119 -6.83 8.37 3.20
CA MET A 119 -5.39 8.51 3.19
C MET A 119 -4.99 9.30 1.95
N ILE A 120 -4.14 10.33 2.14
CA ILE A 120 -3.48 11.05 1.05
C ILE A 120 -1.97 10.93 1.25
N LEU A 121 -1.25 10.62 0.17
CA LEU A 121 0.20 10.78 0.09
C LEU A 121 0.51 11.90 -0.90
N SER A 122 1.34 12.87 -0.51
CA SER A 122 1.64 14.06 -1.33
C SER A 122 3.10 14.50 -1.26
N LYS A 123 3.54 15.24 -2.30
CA LYS A 123 4.89 15.83 -2.41
C LYS A 123 5.09 17.04 -1.50
N THR A 124 4.00 17.68 -1.07
CA THR A 124 4.01 18.86 -0.21
C THR A 124 2.97 18.71 0.90
N ALA A 125 3.06 19.54 1.94
CA ALA A 125 2.10 19.65 3.03
C ALA A 125 0.72 20.23 2.62
N SER A 126 0.29 20.03 1.37
CA SER A 126 -0.98 20.53 0.85
C SER A 126 -1.69 19.48 0.01
N ASP A 127 -3.02 19.38 0.17
CA ASP A 127 -3.92 18.53 -0.62
C ASP A 127 -4.13 19.09 -2.06
N SER A 128 -3.07 19.65 -2.67
CA SER A 128 -3.09 20.26 -4.01
C SER A 128 -2.95 19.19 -5.10
N MET A 129 -3.86 19.13 -6.07
CA MET A 129 -3.95 17.99 -7.02
C MET A 129 -2.70 17.72 -7.88
N GLY A 130 -1.78 18.68 -8.05
CA GLY A 130 -0.49 18.45 -8.72
C GLY A 130 0.56 17.74 -7.84
N ASP A 131 0.37 17.78 -6.52
CA ASP A 131 1.28 17.21 -5.52
C ASP A 131 0.82 15.87 -4.98
N ILE A 132 -0.45 15.49 -5.15
CA ILE A 132 -0.97 14.17 -4.78
C ILE A 132 -0.20 13.08 -5.53
N ILE A 133 0.18 12.04 -4.78
CA ILE A 133 0.81 10.80 -5.23
C ILE A 133 -0.22 9.66 -5.13
N LEU A 134 -0.97 9.61 -4.02
CA LEU A 134 -2.03 8.66 -3.73
C LEU A 134 -3.19 9.37 -3.01
N ASP A 135 -4.42 9.05 -3.38
CA ASP A 135 -5.66 9.43 -2.71
C ASP A 135 -6.53 8.18 -2.63
N GLU A 136 -6.76 7.67 -1.42
CA GLU A 136 -7.34 6.34 -1.18
C GLU A 136 -8.41 6.43 -0.07
N THR A 137 -9.63 5.99 -0.39
CA THR A 137 -10.78 5.94 0.53
C THR A 137 -11.14 4.49 0.83
N PHE A 138 -11.23 4.12 2.11
CA PHE A 138 -11.42 2.74 2.56
C PHE A 138 -12.37 2.64 3.76
N SER A 139 -12.93 1.45 3.96
CA SER A 139 -13.89 1.15 5.04
C SER A 139 -13.24 0.47 6.25
N ASN A 140 -12.41 -0.55 6.02
CA ASN A 140 -11.81 -1.37 7.07
C ASN A 140 -10.31 -1.06 7.24
N ASN A 141 -9.52 -1.33 6.19
CA ASN A 141 -8.09 -1.06 6.14
C ASN A 141 -7.61 -0.86 4.69
N THR A 142 -6.39 -0.35 4.54
CA THR A 142 -5.58 -0.40 3.32
C THR A 142 -4.11 -0.58 3.72
N ILE A 143 -3.24 -1.00 2.80
CA ILE A 143 -1.79 -1.18 3.04
C ILE A 143 -1.05 -0.30 2.05
N ALA A 144 -0.09 0.51 2.51
CA ALA A 144 0.69 1.40 1.65
C ALA A 144 2.18 1.40 1.99
N THR A 145 3.01 1.46 0.95
CA THR A 145 4.41 1.87 1.06
C THR A 145 4.49 3.39 1.01
N ILE A 146 5.23 3.98 1.95
CA ILE A 146 5.26 5.41 2.25
C ILE A 146 6.72 5.88 2.18
N GLU A 147 7.03 6.72 1.17
CA GLU A 147 8.40 7.12 0.82
C GLU A 147 8.93 8.32 1.62
N ASP A 148 10.25 8.35 1.84
CA ASP A 148 10.92 9.42 2.58
C ASP A 148 10.72 10.81 1.94
N GLY A 149 10.56 11.84 2.78
CA GLY A 149 10.37 13.23 2.33
C GLY A 149 8.98 13.55 1.75
N THR A 150 8.09 12.57 1.58
CA THR A 150 6.66 12.81 1.26
C THR A 150 5.89 13.28 2.51
N PHE A 151 4.60 13.60 2.31
CA PHE A 151 3.66 13.93 3.37
C PHE A 151 2.50 12.93 3.37
N LEU A 152 2.15 12.42 4.55
CA LEU A 152 1.02 11.52 4.79
C LEU A 152 -0.08 12.28 5.53
N THR A 153 -1.28 12.34 4.95
CA THR A 153 -2.49 12.82 5.62
C THR A 153 -3.41 11.64 5.92
N LEU A 154 -3.75 11.42 7.18
CA LEU A 154 -4.72 10.43 7.65
C LEU A 154 -5.97 11.14 8.18
N LYS A 155 -7.15 10.73 7.73
CA LYS A 155 -8.46 11.25 8.17
C LYS A 155 -9.39 10.08 8.49
N GLY A 156 -9.95 10.02 9.70
CA GLY A 156 -10.78 8.91 10.18
C GLY A 156 -10.02 7.58 10.35
N ALA A 157 -8.69 7.63 10.47
CA ALA A 157 -7.81 6.47 10.39
C ALA A 157 -6.64 6.52 11.37
N TYR A 158 -5.91 5.41 11.49
CA TYR A 158 -4.58 5.36 12.09
C TYR A 158 -3.69 4.35 11.36
N ALA A 159 -2.39 4.62 11.28
CA ALA A 159 -1.38 3.76 10.66
C ALA A 159 -0.51 3.06 11.71
N ARG A 160 -0.15 1.80 11.41
CA ARG A 160 0.80 0.98 12.18
C ARG A 160 1.85 0.37 11.23
N PRO A 161 3.15 0.30 11.61
CA PRO A 161 4.17 -0.34 10.78
C PRO A 161 3.83 -1.81 10.53
N ILE A 162 3.87 -2.27 9.27
CA ILE A 162 3.49 -3.67 8.94
C ILE A 162 4.41 -4.71 9.63
N SER A 163 5.64 -4.30 9.96
CA SER A 163 6.65 -5.07 10.68
C SER A 163 6.26 -5.42 12.12
N GLU A 164 5.23 -4.79 12.69
CA GLU A 164 4.63 -5.21 13.96
C GLU A 164 3.76 -6.49 13.84
N ASN A 165 3.58 -7.02 12.62
CA ASN A 165 2.74 -8.19 12.30
C ASN A 165 1.27 -7.98 12.72
N ILE A 166 0.61 -7.06 12.02
CA ILE A 166 -0.75 -6.61 12.32
C ILE A 166 -1.76 -7.74 12.03
N GLU A 167 -2.43 -8.25 13.06
CA GLU A 167 -3.60 -9.12 12.86
C GLU A 167 -4.76 -8.32 12.25
N LEU A 168 -5.34 -8.85 11.17
CA LEU A 168 -6.48 -8.25 10.46
C LEU A 168 -7.60 -9.27 10.27
N ASP A 169 -8.85 -8.79 10.32
CA ASP A 169 -10.03 -9.59 9.98
C ASP A 169 -10.18 -9.70 8.46
N THR A 170 -9.58 -10.74 7.89
CA THR A 170 -9.55 -11.06 6.45
C THR A 170 -10.89 -11.50 5.87
N THR A 171 -11.96 -11.54 6.67
CA THR A 171 -13.33 -11.84 6.20
C THR A 171 -14.09 -10.61 5.66
N LYS A 172 -13.49 -9.42 5.78
CA LYS A 172 -14.03 -8.12 5.39
C LYS A 172 -13.34 -7.55 4.14
N ASP A 173 -13.96 -6.53 3.55
CA ASP A 173 -13.31 -5.54 2.69
C ASP A 173 -11.96 -5.06 3.28
N GLY A 174 -11.01 -4.64 2.45
CA GLY A 174 -9.69 -4.17 2.88
C GLY A 174 -8.56 -4.63 1.94
N MET A 175 -7.30 -4.40 2.31
CA MET A 175 -6.13 -4.82 1.55
C MET A 175 -5.25 -5.74 2.39
N TYR A 176 -4.87 -6.88 1.83
CA TYR A 176 -4.22 -7.95 2.60
C TYR A 176 -2.97 -8.46 1.88
N LYS A 177 -1.82 -8.30 2.54
CA LYS A 177 -0.53 -8.88 2.10
C LYS A 177 -0.54 -10.40 2.27
N VAL A 178 -0.29 -11.11 1.17
CA VAL A 178 -0.19 -12.57 1.08
C VAL A 178 1.15 -13.03 1.66
N GLY A 179 1.12 -14.12 2.44
CA GLY A 179 2.23 -14.58 3.28
C GLY A 179 2.18 -14.06 4.72
N LEU A 180 1.59 -12.88 4.93
CA LEU A 180 1.46 -12.26 6.26
C LEU A 180 0.05 -12.38 6.86
N HIS A 181 -0.96 -11.84 6.17
CA HIS A 181 -2.35 -11.83 6.66
C HIS A 181 -3.17 -13.02 6.15
N ILE A 182 -2.84 -13.48 4.94
CA ILE A 182 -3.49 -14.60 4.24
C ILE A 182 -2.37 -15.47 3.66
N PRO A 183 -2.35 -16.80 3.85
CA PRO A 183 -1.36 -17.66 3.21
C PRO A 183 -1.38 -17.59 1.68
N ALA A 184 -0.25 -17.89 1.03
CA ALA A 184 -0.25 -18.20 -0.40
C ALA A 184 -1.07 -19.47 -0.67
N GLY A 185 -1.90 -19.49 -1.72
CA GLY A 185 -2.83 -20.59 -1.95
C GLY A 185 -3.91 -20.31 -3.00
N LYS A 186 -4.88 -21.24 -3.11
CA LYS A 186 -6.07 -21.09 -3.96
C LYS A 186 -7.27 -20.68 -3.12
N TYR A 187 -8.03 -19.70 -3.59
CA TYR A 187 -9.15 -19.12 -2.87
C TYR A 187 -10.37 -18.96 -3.78
N THR A 188 -11.56 -19.16 -3.22
CA THR A 188 -12.81 -18.71 -3.82
C THR A 188 -13.18 -17.36 -3.23
N LEU A 189 -13.32 -16.36 -4.08
CA LEU A 189 -13.79 -15.02 -3.72
C LEU A 189 -15.28 -14.93 -4.04
N ILE A 190 -16.05 -14.31 -3.14
CA ILE A 190 -17.49 -14.09 -3.32
C ILE A 190 -17.85 -12.63 -3.04
N ASN A 191 -18.86 -12.13 -3.76
CA ASN A 191 -19.55 -10.90 -3.39
C ASN A 191 -20.18 -11.10 -1.99
N ASN A 192 -19.87 -10.20 -1.06
CA ASN A 192 -20.27 -10.33 0.35
C ASN A 192 -21.69 -9.79 0.63
N GLY A 193 -22.33 -9.16 -0.35
CA GLY A 193 -23.71 -8.64 -0.29
C GLY A 193 -23.84 -7.24 0.32
N ASN A 194 -22.74 -6.60 0.74
CA ASN A 194 -22.77 -5.28 1.37
C ASN A 194 -22.87 -4.11 0.37
N VAL A 195 -22.68 -4.38 -0.93
CA VAL A 195 -22.69 -3.37 -2.01
C VAL A 195 -23.77 -3.74 -3.04
N GLU A 196 -24.68 -2.81 -3.36
CA GLU A 196 -25.65 -3.01 -4.44
C GLU A 196 -24.93 -2.97 -5.80
N GLY A 197 -24.72 -4.14 -6.40
CA GLY A 197 -24.08 -4.30 -7.70
C GLY A 197 -22.97 -5.35 -7.67
N TYR A 198 -21.85 -5.01 -8.30
CA TYR A 198 -20.67 -5.89 -8.37
C TYR A 198 -19.68 -5.57 -7.25
N ALA A 199 -19.00 -6.59 -6.77
CA ALA A 199 -17.84 -6.42 -5.90
C ALA A 199 -16.56 -6.30 -6.74
N TYR A 200 -15.55 -5.61 -6.23
CA TYR A 200 -14.26 -5.41 -6.89
C TYR A 200 -13.13 -6.13 -6.15
N VAL A 201 -12.23 -6.72 -6.92
CA VAL A 201 -11.02 -7.38 -6.46
C VAL A 201 -9.85 -6.89 -7.30
N GLU A 202 -8.74 -6.58 -6.64
CA GLU A 202 -7.48 -6.22 -7.29
C GLU A 202 -6.33 -6.98 -6.64
N ILE A 203 -5.43 -7.51 -7.45
CA ILE A 203 -4.22 -8.22 -7.00
C ILE A 203 -3.01 -7.43 -7.50
N THR A 204 -2.14 -7.02 -6.59
CA THR A 204 -0.92 -6.26 -6.90
C THR A 204 0.34 -7.00 -6.43
N LYS A 205 1.49 -6.63 -7.04
CA LYS A 205 2.82 -7.14 -6.66
C LYS A 205 3.45 -6.41 -5.46
N ASP A 206 2.94 -5.23 -5.13
CA ASP A 206 3.41 -4.33 -4.07
C ASP A 206 2.28 -3.37 -3.62
N SER A 207 2.54 -2.61 -2.56
CA SER A 207 1.63 -1.65 -1.93
C SER A 207 1.86 -0.19 -2.36
N LEU A 208 2.35 0.05 -3.58
CA LEU A 208 2.60 1.39 -4.11
C LEU A 208 1.37 2.03 -4.80
N HIS A 209 0.24 1.30 -4.93
CA HIS A 209 -1.02 1.76 -5.55
C HIS A 209 -0.89 2.36 -6.96
N ASN A 210 0.17 2.01 -7.70
CA ASN A 210 0.35 2.44 -9.09
C ASN A 210 -0.11 1.37 -10.09
N THR A 211 -0.47 1.78 -11.31
CA THR A 211 -1.00 0.88 -12.35
C THR A 211 -0.03 -0.21 -12.76
N ASP A 212 1.29 0.04 -12.76
CA ASP A 212 2.29 -0.96 -13.13
C ASP A 212 2.46 -2.06 -12.06
N SER A 213 1.92 -1.86 -10.86
CA SER A 213 1.87 -2.85 -9.78
C SER A 213 0.70 -3.82 -9.86
N ILE A 214 -0.31 -3.52 -10.68
CA ILE A 214 -1.50 -4.36 -10.87
C ILE A 214 -1.13 -5.62 -11.67
N LEU A 215 -1.41 -6.79 -11.08
CA LEU A 215 -1.28 -8.10 -11.73
C LEU A 215 -2.61 -8.54 -12.36
N SER A 216 -3.72 -8.30 -11.68
CA SER A 216 -5.07 -8.51 -12.22
C SER A 216 -6.14 -7.73 -11.45
N THR A 217 -7.27 -7.47 -12.11
CA THR A 217 -8.48 -6.88 -11.53
C THR A 217 -9.71 -7.68 -11.94
N TYR A 218 -10.72 -7.72 -11.07
CA TYR A 218 -11.96 -8.47 -11.31
C TYR A 218 -13.17 -7.72 -10.77
N THR A 219 -14.27 -7.86 -11.50
CA THR A 219 -15.60 -7.36 -11.13
C THR A 219 -16.49 -8.60 -10.97
N ILE A 220 -16.91 -8.94 -9.75
CA ILE A 220 -17.53 -10.24 -9.43
C ILE A 220 -19.03 -10.13 -9.09
N ASP A 221 -19.83 -10.94 -9.79
CA ASP A 221 -21.25 -11.22 -9.52
C ASP A 221 -21.50 -12.65 -9.02
N LYS A 222 -20.46 -13.49 -9.04
CA LYS A 222 -20.45 -14.93 -8.72
C LYS A 222 -19.12 -15.31 -8.08
N ASP A 223 -19.06 -16.52 -7.51
CA ASP A 223 -17.83 -17.17 -7.05
C ASP A 223 -16.72 -17.13 -8.12
N LEU A 224 -15.56 -16.58 -7.74
CA LEU A 224 -14.35 -16.49 -8.56
C LEU A 224 -13.22 -17.30 -7.91
N GLU A 225 -12.59 -18.21 -8.64
CA GLU A 225 -11.36 -18.85 -8.18
C GLU A 225 -10.14 -18.00 -8.54
N VAL A 226 -9.28 -17.74 -7.56
CA VAL A 226 -7.96 -17.10 -7.73
C VAL A 226 -6.85 -17.97 -7.13
N THR A 227 -5.62 -17.75 -7.59
CA THR A 227 -4.40 -18.23 -6.90
C THR A 227 -3.62 -17.01 -6.44
N LEU A 228 -3.27 -16.98 -5.17
CA LEU A 228 -2.49 -15.91 -4.53
C LEU A 228 -1.08 -16.43 -4.22
N GLU A 229 -0.07 -15.66 -4.60
CA GLU A 229 1.34 -16.00 -4.42
C GLU A 229 1.98 -15.18 -3.30
N GLU A 230 3.05 -15.72 -2.71
CA GLU A 230 3.77 -15.11 -1.58
C GLU A 230 4.22 -13.67 -1.90
N GLY A 231 3.90 -12.73 -1.01
CA GLY A 231 4.26 -11.31 -1.18
C GLY A 231 3.35 -10.50 -2.11
N GLN A 232 2.36 -11.10 -2.78
CA GLN A 232 1.28 -10.33 -3.44
C GLN A 232 0.40 -9.62 -2.41
N TYR A 233 -0.47 -8.72 -2.88
CA TYR A 233 -1.49 -8.06 -2.07
C TYR A 233 -2.84 -8.22 -2.76
N ILE A 234 -3.89 -8.49 -1.99
CA ILE A 234 -5.27 -8.54 -2.50
C ILE A 234 -6.11 -7.46 -1.84
N LYS A 235 -6.71 -6.57 -2.66
CA LYS A 235 -7.66 -5.53 -2.26
C LYS A 235 -9.07 -6.03 -2.55
N LEU A 236 -9.95 -6.01 -1.55
CA LEU A 236 -11.33 -6.49 -1.59
C LEU A 236 -12.30 -5.35 -1.28
N ILE A 237 -13.27 -5.11 -2.16
CA ILE A 237 -14.33 -4.10 -1.99
C ILE A 237 -15.68 -4.75 -2.31
N GLY A 238 -16.57 -4.87 -1.32
CA GLY A 238 -17.79 -5.69 -1.42
C GLY A 238 -17.52 -7.18 -1.58
N ALA A 239 -16.27 -7.64 -1.43
CA ALA A 239 -15.84 -9.01 -1.63
C ALA A 239 -15.33 -9.64 -0.32
N ARG A 240 -15.32 -10.97 -0.24
CA ARG A 240 -14.58 -11.72 0.79
C ARG A 240 -14.07 -13.05 0.27
N ILE A 241 -13.08 -13.61 0.96
CA ILE A 241 -12.70 -15.01 0.85
C ILE A 241 -13.80 -15.89 1.50
N LYS A 242 -13.97 -17.09 0.97
CA LYS A 242 -14.98 -18.09 1.33
C LYS A 242 -14.38 -19.30 2.05
#